data_AF-A0A2P6Q797-F1
#
_entry.id   AF-A0A2P6Q797-F1
#
_cell.length_a   1.000
_cell.length_b   1.000
_cell.length_c   1.000
_cell.angle_alpha   90.00
_cell.angle_beta   90.00
_cell.angle_gamma   90.00
#
_symmetry.space_group_name_H-M   'P 1'
#
loop_
_entity.id
_entity.type
_entity.pdbx_description
1 polymer ?
#
loop_
_entity_poly.entity_id
_entity_poly.type
_entity_poly.pdbx_seq_one_letter_code
_entity_poly.pdbx_strand_id
1 'polypeptide(L)'
;MPMVLIEAFQVLWRFYVAWLMLFNAFGILNEERFLSPRGYTMRHSQLLAALRERDFRGRRDWRRIIKAALILILNAARFLNFLLIGLNTICIVTLLLFNSTIIKFNLYFAVVLLTITLCTYLKMYIPKIFEERKPGFEGIPWKAARIGERLSPWIAAGCLISSISIMFTFI
;
A
#
# COMPACT_ATOMS: atom_id res chain seq x y z
N MET A 1 -15.88 3.18 34.51
CA MET A 1 -14.48 3.17 34.03
C MET A 1 -14.22 2.28 32.82
N PRO A 2 -14.76 1.04 32.66
CA PRO A 2 -14.45 0.23 31.46
C PRO A 2 -15.03 0.83 30.17
N MET A 3 -16.18 1.50 30.24
CA MET A 3 -16.84 2.10 29.08
C MET A 3 -15.98 3.20 28.41
N VAL A 4 -15.37 4.10 29.19
CA VAL A 4 -14.52 5.18 28.66
C VAL A 4 -13.25 4.63 28.00
N LEU A 5 -12.66 3.59 28.58
CA LEU A 5 -11.46 2.95 28.03
C LEU A 5 -11.75 2.26 26.69
N ILE A 6 -12.92 1.63 26.57
CA ILE A 6 -13.37 0.97 25.34
C ILE A 6 -13.59 2.01 24.23
N GLU A 7 -14.26 3.12 24.52
CA GLU A 7 -14.47 4.20 23.54
C GLU A 7 -13.13 4.79 23.07
N ALA A 8 -12.21 5.09 24.00
CA ALA A 8 -10.87 5.59 23.66
C ALA A 8 -10.07 4.60 22.81
N PHE A 9 -10.17 3.30 23.09
CA PHE A 9 -9.55 2.27 22.26
C PHE A 9 -10.16 2.21 20.86
N GLN A 10 -11.50 2.29 20.74
CA GLN A 10 -12.18 2.31 19.45
C GLN A 10 -11.82 3.54 18.61
N VAL A 11 -11.66 4.70 19.25
CA VAL A 11 -11.17 5.94 18.63
C VAL A 11 -9.80 5.71 18.02
N LEU A 12 -8.85 5.26 18.86
CA LEU A 12 -7.46 5.06 18.45
C LEU A 12 -7.36 4.01 17.34
N TRP A 13 -8.15 2.94 17.44
CA TRP A 13 -8.22 1.89 16.44
C TRP A 13 -8.71 2.41 15.09
N ARG A 14 -9.78 3.21 15.06
CA ARG A 14 -10.31 3.80 13.81
C ARG A 14 -9.31 4.75 13.17
N PHE A 15 -8.60 5.53 13.98
CA PHE A 15 -7.53 6.41 13.50
C PHE A 15 -6.38 5.61 12.88
N TYR A 16 -5.94 4.54 13.56
CA TYR A 16 -4.94 3.62 13.04
C TYR A 16 -5.37 3.01 11.69
N VAL A 17 -6.60 2.51 11.59
CA VAL A 17 -7.13 1.93 10.35
C VAL A 17 -7.15 2.98 9.22
N ALA A 18 -7.59 4.20 9.49
CA ALA A 18 -7.61 5.27 8.49
C ALA A 18 -6.19 5.57 7.96
N TRP A 19 -5.22 5.77 8.86
CA TRP A 19 -3.82 5.98 8.46
C TRP A 19 -3.26 4.80 7.69
N LEU A 20 -3.56 3.58 8.12
CA LEU A 20 -3.14 2.38 7.42
C LEU A 20 -3.70 2.34 6.00
N MET A 21 -4.97 2.69 5.78
CA MET A 21 -5.57 2.79 4.44
C MET A 21 -4.93 3.89 3.59
N LEU A 22 -4.62 5.04 4.19
CA LEU A 22 -3.91 6.12 3.51
C LEU A 22 -2.53 5.67 3.04
N PHE A 23 -1.73 5.04 3.91
CA PHE A 23 -0.42 4.51 3.54
C PHE A 23 -0.52 3.41 2.50
N ASN A 24 -1.53 2.54 2.55
CA ASN A 24 -1.78 1.54 1.50
C ASN A 24 -2.07 2.19 0.15
N ALA A 25 -2.88 3.26 0.11
CA ALA A 25 -3.13 3.99 -1.14
C ALA A 25 -1.82 4.52 -1.75
N PHE A 26 -0.95 5.12 -0.94
CA PHE A 26 0.37 5.57 -1.38
C PHE A 26 1.29 4.41 -1.81
N GLY A 27 1.32 3.34 -1.03
CA GLY A 27 2.13 2.15 -1.32
C GLY A 27 1.76 1.51 -2.66
N ILE A 28 0.46 1.43 -2.96
CA ILE A 28 -0.08 0.97 -4.24
C ILE A 28 0.36 1.89 -5.39
N LEU A 29 0.25 3.21 -5.23
CA LEU A 29 0.63 4.18 -6.27
C LEU A 29 2.15 4.21 -6.53
N ASN A 30 2.96 3.87 -5.53
CA ASN A 30 4.43 3.83 -5.61
C ASN A 30 4.99 2.50 -6.19
N GLU A 31 4.13 1.57 -6.61
CA GLU A 31 4.59 0.32 -7.20
C GLU A 31 5.24 0.51 -8.58
N GLU A 32 6.27 -0.28 -8.88
CA GLU A 32 6.98 -0.23 -10.17
C GLU A 32 6.06 -0.46 -11.36
N ARG A 33 4.99 -1.25 -11.19
CA ARG A 33 4.01 -1.49 -12.26
C ARG A 33 3.36 -0.21 -12.78
N PHE A 34 3.28 0.84 -11.96
CA PHE A 34 2.71 2.13 -12.34
C PHE A 34 3.75 3.18 -12.74
N LEU A 35 4.95 3.04 -12.20
CA LEU A 35 6.06 3.93 -12.47
C LEU A 35 6.76 3.57 -13.78
N SER A 36 6.84 2.28 -14.13
CA SER A 36 7.51 1.76 -15.33
C SER A 36 6.94 2.32 -16.64
N PRO A 37 5.61 2.29 -16.90
CA PRO A 37 5.05 2.84 -18.13
C PRO A 37 5.24 4.35 -18.27
N ARG A 38 5.46 5.06 -17.15
CA ARG A 38 5.66 6.51 -17.11
C ARG A 38 7.15 6.90 -17.21
N GLY A 39 8.05 5.92 -17.34
CA GLY A 39 9.50 6.16 -17.43
C GLY A 39 10.17 6.53 -16.09
N TYR A 40 9.51 6.27 -14.96
CA TYR A 40 10.08 6.46 -13.61
C TYR A 40 10.81 5.21 -13.11
N THR A 41 11.47 4.49 -14.02
CA THR A 41 12.35 3.37 -13.69
C THR A 41 13.73 3.66 -14.30
N MET A 42 14.77 3.59 -13.47
CA MET A 42 16.14 3.74 -13.93
C MET A 42 16.98 2.64 -13.31
N ARG A 43 17.91 2.09 -14.10
CA ARG A 43 18.87 1.12 -13.58
C ARG A 43 19.76 1.82 -12.55
N HIS A 44 20.12 1.13 -11.46
CA HIS A 44 20.97 1.71 -10.40
C HIS A 44 22.28 2.34 -10.92
N SER A 45 22.88 1.75 -11.95
CA SER A 45 24.07 2.33 -12.61
C SER A 45 23.80 3.68 -13.28
N GLN A 46 22.62 3.85 -13.90
CA GLN A 46 22.20 5.10 -14.54
C GLN A 46 21.84 6.16 -13.50
N LEU A 47 21.25 5.77 -12.36
CA LEU A 47 20.96 6.67 -11.25
C LEU A 47 22.24 7.27 -10.65
N LEU A 48 23.22 6.41 -10.37
CA LEU A 48 24.51 6.84 -9.84
C LEU A 48 25.27 7.70 -10.85
N ALA A 49 25.19 7.37 -12.15
CA ALA A 49 25.73 8.20 -13.21
C ALA A 49 25.09 9.60 -13.21
N ALA A 50 23.75 9.70 -13.16
CA ALA A 50 23.03 10.97 -13.15
C ALA A 50 23.35 11.86 -11.93
N LEU A 51 23.68 11.27 -10.78
CA LEU A 51 24.08 12.01 -9.57
C LEU A 51 25.55 12.43 -9.61
N ARG A 52 26.41 11.67 -10.29
CA ARG A 52 27.86 11.90 -10.39
C ARG A 52 28.25 12.76 -11.59
N GLU A 53 27.45 12.80 -12.64
CA GLU A 53 27.73 13.49 -13.89
C GLU A 53 27.94 15.00 -13.67
N ARG A 54 29.07 15.51 -14.15
CA ARG A 54 29.40 16.92 -14.28
C ARG A 54 29.51 17.20 -15.76
N ASP A 55 28.81 18.22 -16.26
CA ASP A 55 28.96 18.64 -17.65
C ASP A 55 30.40 19.12 -17.90
N PHE A 56 30.84 19.17 -19.16
CA PHE A 56 32.19 19.61 -19.54
C PHE A 56 32.50 21.05 -19.05
N ARG A 57 31.46 21.87 -18.89
CA ARG A 57 31.51 23.22 -18.28
C ARG A 57 31.49 23.23 -16.73
N GLY A 58 31.55 22.07 -16.09
CA GLY A 58 31.44 21.91 -14.63
C GLY A 58 30.04 22.15 -14.03
N ARG A 59 29.04 22.48 -14.87
CA ARG A 59 27.65 22.76 -14.45
C ARG A 59 26.89 21.46 -14.19
N ARG A 60 26.04 21.45 -13.16
CA ARG A 60 25.15 20.32 -12.85
C ARG A 60 23.79 20.51 -13.52
N ASP A 61 23.31 19.47 -14.22
CA ASP A 61 21.96 19.44 -14.77
C ASP A 61 20.96 19.03 -13.67
N TRP A 62 20.41 20.04 -13.00
CA TRP A 62 19.49 19.86 -11.87
C TRP A 62 18.25 19.03 -12.21
N ARG A 63 17.77 19.06 -13.47
CA ARG A 63 16.58 18.29 -13.86
C ARG A 63 16.84 16.78 -13.78
N ARG A 64 18.02 16.33 -14.21
CA ARG A 64 18.42 14.92 -14.14
C ARG A 64 18.65 14.48 -12.70
N ILE A 65 19.29 15.33 -11.90
CA ILE A 65 19.57 15.08 -10.48
C ILE A 65 18.26 14.94 -9.70
N ILE A 66 17.31 15.86 -9.89
CA ILE A 66 16.01 15.81 -9.21
C ILE A 66 15.26 14.53 -9.61
N LYS A 67 15.24 14.17 -10.89
CA LYS A 67 14.63 12.90 -11.35
C LYS A 67 15.29 11.69 -10.71
N ALA A 68 16.61 11.64 -10.66
CA ALA A 68 17.35 10.53 -10.05
C ALA A 68 17.12 10.43 -8.54
N ALA A 69 17.13 11.56 -7.83
CA ALA A 69 16.83 11.64 -6.41
C ALA A 69 15.38 11.20 -6.12
N LEU A 70 14.42 11.60 -6.96
CA LEU A 70 13.02 11.18 -6.84
C LEU A 70 12.89 9.66 -6.98
N ILE A 71 13.50 9.06 -8.01
CA ILE A 71 13.47 7.61 -8.22
C ILE A 71 14.13 6.86 -7.06
N LEU A 72 15.23 7.40 -6.50
CA LEU A 72 15.89 6.83 -5.33
C LEU A 72 14.97 6.86 -4.10
N ILE A 73 14.28 7.97 -3.86
CA ILE A 73 13.31 8.12 -2.76
C ILE A 73 12.11 7.18 -2.97
N LEU A 74 11.56 7.11 -4.18
CA LEU A 74 10.46 6.22 -4.51
C LEU A 74 10.85 4.74 -4.31
N ASN A 75 12.06 4.37 -4.72
CA ASN A 75 12.59 3.03 -4.49
C ASN A 75 12.81 2.74 -3.00
N ALA A 76 13.30 3.71 -2.21
CA ALA A 76 13.44 3.57 -0.76
C ALA A 76 12.07 3.45 -0.06
N ALA A 77 11.09 4.23 -0.49
CA ALA A 77 9.71 4.17 0.02
C ALA A 77 9.05 2.82 -0.27
N ARG A 78 9.56 2.02 -1.21
CA ARG A 78 9.08 0.65 -1.46
C ARG A 78 9.36 -0.30 -0.31
N PHE A 79 10.37 -0.03 0.51
CA PHE A 79 10.63 -0.80 1.74
C PHE A 79 9.46 -0.67 2.73
N LEU A 80 8.74 0.45 2.71
CA LEU A 80 7.55 0.65 3.53
C LEU A 80 6.46 -0.38 3.20
N ASN A 81 6.36 -0.84 1.94
CA ASN A 81 5.38 -1.85 1.55
C ASN A 81 5.56 -3.18 2.29
N PHE A 82 6.80 -3.54 2.67
CA PHE A 82 7.04 -4.73 3.49
C PHE A 82 6.45 -4.57 4.90
N LEU A 83 6.61 -3.39 5.50
CA LEU A 83 5.99 -3.06 6.78
C LEU A 83 4.45 -3.08 6.68
N LEU A 84 3.89 -2.56 5.58
CA LEU A 84 2.45 -2.55 5.33
C LEU A 84 1.86 -3.96 5.27
N ILE A 85 2.59 -4.97 4.77
CA ILE A 85 2.13 -6.37 4.80
C ILE A 85 1.87 -6.80 6.24
N GLY A 86 2.83 -6.57 7.13
CA GLY A 86 2.71 -6.93 8.54
C GLY A 86 1.56 -6.18 9.21
N LEU A 87 1.50 -4.87 9.03
CA LEU A 87 0.47 -4.01 9.64
C LEU A 87 -0.94 -4.34 9.12
N ASN A 88 -1.11 -4.62 7.82
CA ASN A 88 -2.37 -5.05 7.23
C ASN A 88 -2.80 -6.42 7.75
N THR A 89 -1.85 -7.35 7.88
CA THR A 89 -2.13 -8.70 8.41
C THR A 89 -2.62 -8.60 9.86
N ILE A 90 -1.90 -7.86 10.71
CA ILE A 90 -2.30 -7.62 12.11
C ILE A 90 -3.68 -6.94 12.15
N CYS A 91 -3.90 -5.93 11.32
CA CYS A 91 -5.17 -5.21 11.28
C CYS A 91 -6.35 -6.13 10.92
N ILE A 92 -6.20 -6.97 9.89
CA ILE A 92 -7.23 -7.90 9.44
C ILE A 92 -7.49 -8.95 10.52
N VAL A 93 -6.44 -9.55 11.10
CA VAL A 93 -6.58 -10.56 12.17
C VAL A 93 -7.30 -9.97 13.38
N THR A 94 -6.87 -8.80 13.87
CA THR A 94 -7.53 -8.13 15.00
C THR A 94 -8.98 -7.78 14.70
N LEU A 95 -9.27 -7.33 13.48
CA LEU A 95 -10.64 -6.99 13.10
C LEU A 95 -11.53 -8.24 13.00
N LEU A 96 -11.02 -9.35 12.48
CA LEU A 96 -11.74 -10.63 12.44
C LEU A 96 -11.96 -11.24 13.84
N LEU A 97 -10.99 -11.10 14.75
CA LEU A 97 -11.08 -11.69 16.09
C LEU A 97 -11.94 -10.89 17.06
N PHE A 98 -11.95 -9.55 16.99
CA PHE A 98 -12.52 -8.72 18.05
C PHE A 98 -13.80 -7.95 17.67
N ASN A 99 -14.20 -7.86 16.39
CA ASN A 99 -15.24 -6.90 15.97
C ASN A 99 -16.58 -7.47 15.48
N SER A 100 -16.94 -8.72 15.74
CA SER A 100 -18.18 -9.34 15.22
C SER A 100 -19.50 -8.60 15.58
N THR A 101 -19.49 -7.70 16.57
CA THR A 101 -20.66 -6.91 17.01
C THR A 101 -20.62 -5.41 16.64
N ILE A 102 -19.51 -4.87 16.10
CA ILE A 102 -19.29 -3.40 15.90
C ILE A 102 -19.01 -3.01 14.43
N ILE A 103 -18.99 -3.97 13.50
CA ILE A 103 -18.68 -3.64 12.10
C ILE A 103 -19.84 -2.85 11.48
N LYS A 104 -19.64 -1.55 11.32
CA LYS A 104 -20.48 -0.68 10.48
C LYS A 104 -20.10 -0.92 9.01
N PHE A 105 -21.03 -0.68 8.08
CA PHE A 105 -20.83 -0.85 6.63
C PHE A 105 -19.48 -0.32 6.11
N ASN A 106 -19.06 0.87 6.58
CA ASN A 106 -17.81 1.51 6.20
C ASN A 106 -16.55 0.70 6.56
N LEU A 107 -16.59 -0.05 7.67
CA LEU A 107 -15.44 -0.84 8.15
C LEU A 107 -15.34 -2.18 7.39
N TYR A 108 -16.47 -2.75 6.93
CA TYR A 108 -16.46 -3.94 6.07
C TYR A 108 -15.74 -3.68 4.74
N PHE A 109 -16.06 -2.55 4.10
CA PHE A 109 -15.42 -2.16 2.85
C PHE A 109 -13.91 -1.98 3.02
N ALA A 110 -13.50 -1.39 4.14
CA ALA A 110 -12.09 -1.22 4.48
C ALA A 110 -11.33 -2.56 4.60
N VAL A 111 -11.95 -3.57 5.20
CA VAL A 111 -11.36 -4.91 5.36
C VAL A 111 -11.19 -5.60 4.03
N VAL A 112 -12.19 -5.50 3.14
CA VAL A 112 -12.10 -6.06 1.79
C VAL A 112 -10.95 -5.43 1.02
N LEU A 113 -10.83 -4.09 1.05
CA LEU A 113 -9.73 -3.37 0.40
C LEU A 113 -8.35 -3.72 0.99
N LEU A 114 -8.24 -3.81 2.31
CA LEU A 114 -6.99 -4.22 2.99
C LEU A 114 -6.60 -5.65 2.62
N THR A 115 -7.57 -6.55 2.52
CA THR A 115 -7.34 -7.96 2.14
C THR A 115 -6.84 -8.07 0.71
N ILE A 116 -7.46 -7.36 -0.25
CA ILE A 116 -7.02 -7.34 -1.64
C ILE A 116 -5.58 -6.80 -1.73
N THR A 117 -5.32 -5.67 -1.05
CA THR A 117 -3.99 -5.05 -1.01
C THR A 117 -2.93 -5.99 -0.43
N LEU A 118 -3.26 -6.70 0.66
CA LEU A 118 -2.39 -7.70 1.28
C LEU A 118 -2.06 -8.84 0.30
N CYS A 119 -3.07 -9.43 -0.36
CA CYS A 119 -2.85 -10.50 -1.33
C CYS A 119 -1.98 -10.04 -2.51
N THR A 120 -2.17 -8.80 -2.98
CA THR A 120 -1.36 -8.21 -4.04
C THR A 120 0.09 -8.02 -3.62
N TYR A 121 0.35 -7.50 -2.42
CA TYR A 121 1.71 -7.37 -1.90
C TYR A 121 2.38 -8.73 -1.69
N LEU A 122 1.68 -9.69 -1.06
CA LEU A 122 2.22 -11.02 -0.84
C LEU A 122 2.61 -11.72 -2.15
N LYS A 123 1.80 -11.55 -3.21
CA LYS A 123 2.11 -12.09 -4.54
C LYS A 123 3.37 -11.48 -5.17
N MET A 124 3.67 -10.20 -4.90
CA MET A 124 4.91 -9.58 -5.39
C MET A 124 6.16 -10.16 -4.73
N TYR A 125 6.13 -10.43 -3.42
CA TYR A 125 7.29 -10.93 -2.69
C TYR A 125 7.46 -12.44 -2.82
N ILE A 126 6.36 -13.20 -2.82
CA ILE A 126 6.40 -14.66 -2.87
C ILE A 126 5.46 -15.18 -3.97
N PRO A 127 5.77 -14.93 -5.24
CA PRO A 127 4.92 -15.35 -6.36
C PRO A 127 4.73 -16.88 -6.41
N LYS A 128 5.69 -17.65 -5.89
CA LYS A 128 5.63 -19.11 -5.81
C LYS A 128 4.53 -19.65 -4.90
N ILE A 129 4.18 -18.93 -3.82
CA ILE A 129 3.07 -19.32 -2.95
C ILE A 129 1.71 -19.07 -3.66
N PHE A 130 1.68 -18.09 -4.56
CA PHE A 130 0.54 -17.78 -5.42
C PHE A 130 0.68 -18.47 -6.79
N GLU A 131 1.04 -19.75 -6.78
CA GLU A 131 1.12 -20.56 -7.99
C GLU A 131 -0.25 -20.64 -8.67
N GLU A 132 -0.24 -20.57 -10.00
CA GLU A 132 -1.43 -20.38 -10.81
C GLU A 132 -2.42 -21.54 -10.66
N ARG A 133 -3.67 -21.20 -10.30
CA ARG A 133 -4.86 -22.05 -10.51
C ARG A 133 -4.85 -23.40 -9.77
N LYS A 134 -4.67 -23.40 -8.45
CA LYS A 134 -5.22 -24.51 -7.66
C LYS A 134 -6.76 -24.47 -7.72
N PRO A 135 -7.45 -25.56 -8.12
CA PRO A 135 -8.91 -25.61 -8.08
C PRO A 135 -9.39 -25.60 -6.62
N GLY A 136 -10.44 -24.80 -6.32
CA GLY A 136 -11.05 -24.71 -4.98
C GLY A 136 -10.81 -23.39 -4.24
N PHE A 137 -11.05 -23.40 -2.92
CA PHE A 137 -10.95 -22.22 -2.04
C PHE A 137 -9.52 -21.67 -1.92
N GLU A 138 -8.50 -22.52 -2.11
CA GLU A 138 -7.08 -22.11 -2.14
C GLU A 138 -6.75 -21.16 -3.30
N GLY A 139 -7.61 -21.07 -4.32
CA GLY A 139 -7.46 -20.14 -5.44
C GLY A 139 -7.99 -18.73 -5.17
N ILE A 140 -8.71 -18.48 -4.07
CA ILE A 140 -9.30 -17.16 -3.75
C ILE A 140 -8.22 -16.09 -3.54
N PRO A 141 -7.13 -16.32 -2.78
CA PRO A 141 -6.07 -15.34 -2.59
C PRO A 141 -5.39 -14.95 -3.91
N TRP A 142 -5.21 -15.92 -4.82
CA TRP A 142 -4.69 -15.65 -6.16
C TRP A 142 -5.65 -14.76 -6.98
N LYS A 143 -6.95 -15.06 -6.96
CA LYS A 143 -7.96 -14.23 -7.64
C LYS A 143 -7.99 -12.81 -7.06
N ALA A 144 -7.98 -12.67 -5.74
CA ALA A 144 -7.93 -11.38 -5.07
C ALA A 144 -6.67 -10.59 -5.46
N ALA A 145 -5.50 -11.23 -5.47
CA ALA A 145 -4.26 -10.60 -5.90
C ALA A 145 -4.31 -10.12 -7.37
N ARG A 146 -4.93 -10.90 -8.28
CA ARG A 146 -5.11 -10.52 -9.69
C ARG A 146 -6.09 -9.36 -9.87
N ILE A 147 -7.19 -9.35 -9.11
CA ILE A 147 -8.12 -8.21 -9.06
C ILE A 147 -7.35 -6.97 -8.61
N GLY A 148 -6.57 -7.13 -7.54
CA GLY A 148 -5.65 -6.14 -7.02
C GLY A 148 -4.75 -5.55 -8.08
N GLU A 149 -4.02 -6.38 -8.84
CA GLU A 149 -3.14 -5.92 -9.92
C GLU A 149 -3.87 -5.14 -11.03
N ARG A 150 -5.05 -5.62 -11.46
CA ARG A 150 -5.77 -5.06 -12.62
C ARG A 150 -6.54 -3.79 -12.28
N LEU A 151 -7.20 -3.76 -11.12
CA LEU A 151 -8.00 -2.64 -10.64
C LEU A 151 -7.23 -1.77 -9.65
N SER A 152 -5.92 -1.91 -9.59
CA SER A 152 -5.10 -1.24 -8.58
C SER A 152 -5.31 0.29 -8.48
N PRO A 153 -5.51 1.08 -9.56
CA PRO A 153 -5.82 2.49 -9.44
C PRO A 153 -7.15 2.74 -8.69
N TRP A 154 -8.15 1.91 -8.95
CA TRP A 154 -9.45 1.97 -8.30
C TRP A 154 -9.38 1.54 -6.84
N ILE A 155 -8.54 0.55 -6.53
CA ILE A 155 -8.31 0.11 -5.16
C ILE A 155 -7.57 1.18 -4.36
N ALA A 156 -6.56 1.83 -4.94
CA ALA A 156 -5.89 2.97 -4.32
C ALA A 156 -6.87 4.12 -4.04
N ALA A 157 -7.71 4.48 -5.02
CA ALA A 157 -8.75 5.49 -4.85
C ALA A 157 -9.76 5.08 -3.76
N GLY A 158 -10.18 3.81 -3.73
CA GLY A 158 -11.06 3.25 -2.70
C GLY A 158 -10.45 3.33 -1.30
N CYS A 159 -9.16 3.01 -1.15
CA CYS A 159 -8.44 3.17 0.12
C CYS A 159 -8.37 4.64 0.55
N LEU A 160 -8.13 5.56 -0.39
CA LEU A 160 -8.10 7.00 -0.13
C LEU A 160 -9.46 7.53 0.33
N ILE A 161 -10.53 7.20 -0.39
CA ILE A 161 -11.90 7.60 -0.05
C ILE A 161 -12.29 7.03 1.31
N SER A 162 -12.04 5.73 1.54
CA SER A 162 -12.36 5.07 2.82
C SER A 162 -11.60 5.71 3.98
N SER A 163 -10.30 6.02 3.79
CA SER A 163 -9.50 6.73 4.77
C SER A 163 -10.11 8.08 5.13
N ILE A 164 -10.45 8.90 4.11
CA ILE A 164 -11.05 10.21 4.31
C ILE A 164 -12.40 10.09 5.01
N SER A 165 -13.25 9.13 4.60
CA SER A 165 -14.55 8.91 5.23
C SER A 165 -14.44 8.50 6.70
N ILE A 166 -13.47 7.64 7.05
CA ILE A 166 -13.23 7.23 8.44
C ILE A 166 -12.73 8.42 9.26
N MET A 167 -11.81 9.22 8.72
CA MET A 167 -11.32 10.42 9.40
C MET A 167 -12.41 11.49 9.58
N PHE A 168 -13.24 11.72 8.58
CA PHE A 168 -14.33 12.72 8.66
C PHE A 168 -15.44 12.28 9.61
N THR A 169 -15.72 10.99 9.73
CA THR A 169 -16.65 10.45 10.75
C THR A 169 -16.15 10.72 12.18
N PHE A 170 -14.87 11.08 12.33
CA PHE A 170 -14.18 11.28 13.61
C PHE A 170 -13.98 12.75 14.00
N ILE A 171 -14.14 13.68 13.06
CA ILE A 171 -14.19 15.13 13.31
C ILE A 171 -15.60 15.48 13.75
#